data_AF-A0A4R2LPK3-F1
#
_entry.id   AF-A0A4R2LPK3-F1
#
_cell.length_a   1.000
_cell.length_b   1.000
_cell.length_c   1.000
_cell.angle_alpha   90.00
_cell.angle_beta   90.00
_cell.angle_gamma   90.00
#
_symmetry.space_group_name_H-M   'P 1'
#
loop_
_entity.id
_entity.type
_entity.pdbx_description
1 polymer ?
#
loop_
_entity_poly.entity_id
_entity_poly.type
_entity_poly.pdbx_seq_one_letter_code
_entity_poly.pdbx_strand_id
1 'polypeptide(L)'
;MNVRPKIFIGSSVEGIDFAEAIQQNLEQVADTTVWNQGIFSLSSNTLTDLLNSLEKHDFGVFIFKPDDKASIRNREDLNVIRDNVIFELGLYLGKLGSGRVFYMIPKDYPDLHLPSDLLGVIPGTYDYERVARDNNLKAIVAPFCSEVKACIKKMFFAKQIGVKRADFFNAFTKDFEEMLYKSKKMRLFFIHSRQWRENNENALRLFLKNKENKLLVFLPNIENEELISYITKNFSDGDVIIPLIQDAYRFFLRLKKDLDADVEIRCFNYFPTYSFYSFDDEAIVAMYPTTQRKKNVPTFRIFKDLVFWDFVEDDIDELIKNSTGISETIINQLI
;
A
#
# COMPACT_ATOMS: atom_id res chain seq x y z
N MET A 1 -2.85 11.38 11.88
CA MET A 1 -1.50 11.90 12.17
C MET A 1 -0.69 11.76 10.90
N ASN A 2 -0.05 12.82 10.41
CA ASN A 2 0.90 12.69 9.29
C ASN A 2 2.11 11.90 9.79
N VAL A 3 2.27 10.68 9.31
CA VAL A 3 3.46 9.87 9.57
C VAL A 3 4.66 10.62 8.97
N ARG A 4 5.72 10.85 9.76
CA ARG A 4 6.96 11.44 9.27
C ARG A 4 7.93 10.32 8.92
N PRO A 5 8.55 10.34 7.73
CA PRO A 5 9.47 9.29 7.32
C PRO A 5 10.71 9.30 8.21
N LYS A 6 11.19 8.11 8.59
CA LYS A 6 12.40 7.94 9.39
C LYS A 6 13.61 7.74 8.49
N ILE A 7 14.68 8.50 8.71
CA ILE A 7 15.88 8.47 7.87
C ILE A 7 17.10 8.16 8.73
N PHE A 8 17.84 7.13 8.32
CA PHE A 8 19.17 6.85 8.85
C PHE A 8 20.21 7.68 8.09
N ILE A 9 21.16 8.28 8.82
CA ILE A 9 22.28 9.03 8.22
C ILE A 9 23.60 8.35 8.62
N GLY A 10 24.24 7.70 7.66
CA GLY A 10 25.52 7.00 7.81
C GLY A 10 26.70 7.82 7.29
N SER A 11 27.80 7.83 8.04
CA SER A 11 29.06 8.47 7.65
C SER A 11 30.24 7.77 8.31
N SER A 12 31.46 8.12 7.90
CA SER A 12 32.65 7.93 8.73
C SER A 12 32.59 8.82 9.98
N VAL A 13 33.52 8.59 10.92
CA VAL A 13 33.70 9.48 12.09
C VAL A 13 34.11 10.88 11.63
N GLU A 14 34.96 10.94 10.61
CA GLU A 14 35.50 12.16 10.02
C GLU A 14 34.46 12.94 9.17
N GLY A 15 33.31 12.32 8.88
CA GLY A 15 32.19 12.89 8.14
C GLY A 15 31.00 13.29 9.02
N ILE A 16 31.12 13.22 10.35
CA ILE A 16 30.01 13.43 11.28
C ILE A 16 29.38 14.82 11.14
N ASP A 17 30.18 15.86 10.91
CA ASP A 17 29.69 17.24 10.76
C ASP A 17 28.81 17.39 9.51
N PHE A 18 29.08 16.62 8.45
CA PHE A 18 28.22 16.56 7.27
C PHE A 18 26.90 15.85 7.58
N ALA A 19 26.95 14.77 8.36
CA ALA A 19 25.77 14.03 8.78
C ALA A 19 24.83 14.91 9.62
N GLU A 20 25.38 15.68 10.56
CA GLU A 20 24.62 16.65 11.36
C GLU A 20 24.07 17.80 10.51
N ALA A 21 24.84 18.30 9.53
CA ALA A 21 24.37 19.33 8.59
C ALA A 21 23.20 18.83 7.72
N ILE A 22 23.24 17.56 7.28
CA ILE A 22 22.12 16.92 6.57
C ILE A 22 20.92 16.76 7.50
N GLN A 23 21.15 16.30 8.74
CA GLN A 23 20.10 16.13 9.75
C GLN A 23 19.31 17.42 9.92
N GLN A 24 20.00 18.55 10.11
CA GLN A 24 19.38 19.87 10.24
C GLN A 24 18.62 20.30 8.98
N ASN A 25 19.14 20.00 7.79
CA ASN A 25 18.47 20.37 6.54
C ASN A 25 17.17 19.59 6.32
N LEU A 26 17.09 18.34 6.80
CA LEU A 26 15.96 17.44 6.60
C LEU A 26 14.91 17.51 7.73
N GLU A 27 15.21 18.21 8.83
CA GLU A 27 14.36 18.34 10.04
C GLU A 27 12.89 18.69 9.75
N GLN A 28 12.61 19.49 8.71
CA GLN A 28 11.23 19.89 8.42
C GLN A 28 10.39 18.76 7.80
N VAL A 29 11.03 17.78 7.14
CA VAL A 29 10.32 16.77 6.32
C VAL A 29 10.39 15.35 6.86
N ALA A 30 11.33 15.05 7.75
CA ALA A 30 11.62 13.70 8.19
C ALA A 30 12.14 13.66 9.63
N ASP A 31 12.07 12.48 10.25
CA ASP A 31 12.69 12.19 11.53
C ASP A 31 14.03 11.50 11.26
N THR A 32 15.11 12.25 11.44
CA THR A 32 16.47 11.85 11.03
C THR A 32 17.32 11.44 12.22
N THR A 33 18.02 10.30 12.11
CA THR A 33 18.94 9.80 13.14
C THR A 33 20.32 9.60 12.52
N VAL A 34 21.34 10.27 13.06
CA VAL A 34 22.74 10.03 12.68
C VAL A 34 23.25 8.77 13.38
N TRP A 35 24.10 7.99 12.71
CA TRP A 35 24.60 6.71 13.20
C TRP A 35 25.17 6.73 14.64
N ASN A 36 25.72 7.86 15.10
CA ASN A 36 26.27 8.01 16.46
C ASN A 36 25.24 8.43 17.52
N GLN A 37 23.98 8.66 17.15
CA GLN A 37 22.92 9.17 18.04
C GLN A 37 22.06 8.03 18.62
N GLY A 38 22.71 7.11 19.34
CA GLY A 38 22.01 6.04 20.07
C GLY A 38 21.55 4.85 19.23
N ILE A 39 22.09 4.67 18.02
CA ILE A 39 21.86 3.48 17.19
C ILE A 39 22.69 2.30 17.68
N PHE A 40 23.94 2.55 18.07
CA PHE A 40 24.84 1.54 18.63
C PHE A 40 24.75 1.53 20.16
N SER A 41 24.39 0.37 20.73
CA SER A 41 24.23 0.21 22.18
C SER A 41 25.53 -0.27 22.84
N LEU A 42 25.67 0.01 24.14
CA LEU A 42 26.74 -0.61 24.94
C LEU A 42 26.50 -2.12 24.99
N SER A 43 27.56 -2.90 24.76
CA SER A 43 27.55 -4.38 24.81
C SER A 43 26.74 -5.10 23.72
N SER A 44 26.37 -4.43 22.62
CA SER A 44 25.72 -5.05 21.44
C SER A 44 26.71 -5.33 20.30
N ASN A 45 26.27 -6.16 19.35
CA ASN A 45 27.00 -6.41 18.11
C ASN A 45 26.63 -5.33 17.07
N THR A 46 27.63 -4.62 16.54
CA THR A 46 27.46 -3.54 15.54
C THR A 46 26.63 -3.95 14.33
N LEU A 47 26.80 -5.17 13.84
CA LEU A 47 25.99 -5.68 12.71
C LEU A 47 24.53 -5.87 13.12
N THR A 48 24.27 -6.37 14.33
CA THR A 48 22.91 -6.55 14.85
C THR A 48 22.21 -5.20 15.05
N ASP A 49 22.92 -4.19 15.55
CA ASP A 49 22.36 -2.85 15.71
C ASP A 49 22.04 -2.20 14.36
N LEU A 50 22.90 -2.40 13.37
CA LEU A 50 22.66 -1.95 12.00
C LEU A 50 21.45 -2.64 11.37
N LEU A 51 21.30 -3.96 11.55
CA LEU A 51 20.12 -4.71 11.10
C LEU A 51 18.85 -4.25 11.83
N ASN A 52 18.92 -3.96 13.13
CA ASN A 52 17.80 -3.39 13.88
C ASN A 52 17.45 -1.97 13.41
N SER A 53 18.44 -1.18 13.02
CA SER A 53 18.26 0.15 12.43
C SER A 53 17.52 0.06 11.10
N LEU A 54 17.86 -0.92 10.25
CA LEU A 54 17.22 -1.17 8.96
C LEU A 54 15.72 -1.46 9.07
N GLU A 55 15.25 -2.11 10.14
CA GLU A 55 13.83 -2.35 10.37
C GLU A 55 13.06 -1.10 10.84
N LYS A 56 13.77 -0.07 11.30
CA LYS A 56 13.18 1.13 11.93
C LYS A 56 13.16 2.36 11.02
N HIS A 57 13.85 2.33 9.89
CA HIS A 57 14.00 3.48 9.00
C HIS A 57 13.39 3.21 7.63
N ASP A 58 12.76 4.25 7.07
CA ASP A 58 12.14 4.22 5.75
C ASP A 58 13.15 4.57 4.64
N PHE A 59 14.20 5.33 4.98
CA PHE A 59 15.23 5.77 4.05
C PHE A 59 16.64 5.71 4.67
N GLY A 60 17.65 5.66 3.81
CA GLY A 60 19.06 5.82 4.18
C GLY A 60 19.73 6.97 3.42
N VAL A 61 20.59 7.73 4.10
CA VAL A 61 21.43 8.76 3.51
C VAL A 61 22.88 8.49 3.91
N PHE A 62 23.79 8.42 2.94
CA PHE A 62 25.19 8.09 3.18
C PHE A 62 26.13 9.20 2.70
N ILE A 63 27.12 9.52 3.52
CA ILE A 63 28.11 10.55 3.22
C ILE A 63 29.41 9.88 2.80
N PHE A 64 29.78 10.05 1.54
CA PHE A 64 31.05 9.58 1.02
C PHE A 64 32.06 10.73 1.10
N LYS A 65 32.87 10.70 2.16
CA LYS A 65 34.04 11.56 2.33
C LYS A 65 35.31 10.73 2.13
N PRO A 66 36.27 11.21 1.31
CA PRO A 66 37.51 10.49 1.02
C PRO A 66 38.46 10.52 2.22
N ASP A 67 38.13 9.75 3.26
CA ASP A 67 38.84 9.76 4.55
C ASP A 67 40.02 8.81 4.62
N ASP A 68 40.05 7.78 3.76
CA ASP A 68 41.05 6.72 3.78
C ASP A 68 41.91 6.73 2.51
N LYS A 69 43.08 6.08 2.57
CA LYS A 69 43.94 5.80 1.42
C LYS A 69 44.05 4.30 1.16
N ALA A 70 44.01 3.91 -0.11
CA ALA A 70 44.20 2.52 -0.51
C ALA A 70 45.07 2.40 -1.76
N SER A 71 45.80 1.28 -1.86
CA SER A 71 46.48 0.86 -3.09
C SER A 71 45.64 -0.22 -3.78
N ILE A 72 45.16 0.06 -5.00
CA ILE A 72 44.29 -0.83 -5.75
C ILE A 72 44.91 -1.13 -7.11
N ARG A 73 45.24 -2.41 -7.34
CA ARG A 73 45.96 -2.88 -8.54
C ARG A 73 47.29 -2.10 -8.70
N ASN A 74 47.46 -1.38 -9.82
CA ASN A 74 48.67 -0.62 -10.14
C ASN A 74 48.56 0.88 -9.77
N ARG A 75 47.56 1.27 -8.97
CA ARG A 75 47.40 2.65 -8.48
C ARG A 75 47.66 2.67 -6.98
N GLU A 76 48.64 3.48 -6.57
CA GLU A 76 48.99 3.70 -5.16
C GLU A 76 48.33 4.99 -4.65
N ASP A 77 48.11 5.08 -3.33
CA ASP A 77 47.61 6.27 -2.63
C ASP A 77 46.28 6.86 -3.16
N LEU A 78 45.37 6.00 -3.63
CA LEU A 78 44.03 6.44 -4.00
C LEU A 78 43.25 6.86 -2.75
N ASN A 79 42.59 8.00 -2.83
CA ASN A 79 41.64 8.43 -1.82
C ASN A 79 40.35 7.62 -1.97
N VAL A 80 39.99 6.90 -0.91
CA VAL A 80 38.84 6.00 -0.90
C VAL A 80 37.87 6.34 0.21
N ILE A 81 36.63 5.91 0.02
CA ILE A 81 35.62 5.96 1.07
C ILE A 81 35.86 4.78 2.00
N ARG A 82 35.72 5.02 3.31
CA ARG A 82 35.86 3.98 4.32
C ARG A 82 34.94 2.80 4.05
N ASP A 83 35.50 1.59 4.03
CA ASP A 83 34.81 0.36 3.64
C ASP A 83 33.51 0.12 4.43
N ASN A 84 33.48 0.47 5.72
CA ASN A 84 32.29 0.34 6.55
C ASN A 84 31.10 1.15 6.02
N VAL A 85 31.34 2.37 5.51
CA VAL A 85 30.27 3.22 4.98
C VAL A 85 29.72 2.64 3.66
N ILE A 86 30.59 2.05 2.84
CA ILE A 86 30.19 1.32 1.62
C ILE A 86 29.37 0.07 2.00
N PHE A 87 29.80 -0.66 3.02
CA PHE A 87 29.10 -1.85 3.51
C PHE A 87 27.70 -1.51 4.05
N GLU A 88 27.59 -0.47 4.88
CA GLU A 88 26.30 0.02 5.38
C GLU A 88 25.38 0.48 4.25
N LEU A 89 25.92 1.22 3.25
CA LEU A 89 25.17 1.58 2.05
C LEU A 89 24.63 0.34 1.34
N GLY A 90 25.47 -0.68 1.14
CA GLY A 90 25.10 -1.94 0.50
C GLY A 90 23.97 -2.67 1.25
N LEU A 91 24.02 -2.70 2.58
CA LEU A 91 22.97 -3.28 3.41
C LEU A 91 21.65 -2.51 3.28
N TYR A 92 21.69 -1.18 3.30
CA TYR A 92 20.51 -0.34 3.09
C TYR A 92 19.93 -0.49 1.68
N LEU A 93 20.78 -0.56 0.65
CA LEU A 93 20.35 -0.82 -0.73
C LEU A 93 19.66 -2.19 -0.84
N GLY A 94 20.23 -3.23 -0.22
CA GLY A 94 19.66 -4.57 -0.22
C GLY A 94 18.31 -4.67 0.48
N LYS A 95 18.10 -3.93 1.58
CA LYS A 95 16.86 -3.96 2.35
C LYS A 95 15.78 -3.00 1.82
N LEU A 96 16.12 -1.75 1.53
CA LEU A 96 15.14 -0.70 1.21
C LEU A 96 14.95 -0.49 -0.31
N GLY A 97 15.93 -0.95 -1.11
CA GLY A 97 16.02 -0.71 -2.54
C GLY A 97 16.63 0.65 -2.89
N SER A 98 17.14 0.79 -4.12
CA SER A 98 17.81 2.00 -4.62
C SER A 98 16.93 3.25 -4.64
N GLY A 99 15.60 3.10 -4.63
CA GLY A 99 14.67 4.24 -4.56
C GLY A 99 14.65 4.94 -3.19
N ARG A 100 15.11 4.29 -2.12
CA ARG A 100 15.01 4.80 -0.73
C ARG A 100 16.36 5.08 -0.08
N VAL A 101 17.45 4.94 -0.85
CA VAL A 101 18.81 5.09 -0.34
C VAL A 101 19.53 6.11 -1.20
N PHE A 102 20.01 7.16 -0.55
CA PHE A 102 20.70 8.27 -1.18
C PHE A 102 22.13 8.32 -0.66
N TYR A 103 23.06 8.77 -1.49
CA TYR A 103 24.42 9.01 -1.05
C TYR A 103 24.98 10.22 -1.80
N MET A 104 25.91 10.93 -1.17
CA MET A 104 26.58 12.08 -1.78
C MET A 104 28.09 11.90 -1.83
N ILE A 105 28.69 12.33 -2.94
CA ILE A 105 30.13 12.26 -3.22
C ILE A 105 30.73 13.67 -3.36
N PRO A 106 32.04 13.87 -3.14
CA PRO A 106 32.69 15.15 -3.43
C PRO A 106 32.64 15.43 -4.94
N LYS A 107 32.19 16.62 -5.31
CA LYS A 107 32.11 17.07 -6.70
C LYS A 107 33.52 17.23 -7.29
N ASP A 108 33.71 16.75 -8.51
CA ASP A 108 34.95 16.90 -9.30
C ASP A 108 36.21 16.38 -8.57
N TYR A 109 36.05 15.46 -7.61
CA TYR A 109 37.17 14.91 -6.85
C TYR A 109 38.00 13.96 -7.71
N PRO A 110 39.28 14.27 -7.98
CA PRO A 110 40.11 13.43 -8.83
C PRO A 110 40.33 12.06 -8.18
N ASP A 111 40.24 11.01 -9.00
CA ASP A 111 40.58 9.64 -8.62
C ASP A 111 39.79 9.04 -7.43
N LEU A 112 38.57 9.53 -7.17
CA LEU A 112 37.68 8.88 -6.20
C LEU A 112 37.29 7.48 -6.69
N HIS A 113 37.73 6.46 -5.97
CA HIS A 113 37.40 5.07 -6.29
C HIS A 113 36.08 4.66 -5.63
N LEU A 114 35.13 4.14 -6.43
CA LEU A 114 33.87 3.55 -5.97
C LEU A 114 33.63 2.19 -6.63
N PRO A 115 32.97 1.24 -5.94
CA PRO A 115 32.50 0.00 -6.55
C PRO A 115 31.67 0.25 -7.81
N SER A 116 31.96 -0.47 -8.90
CA SER A 116 31.27 -0.28 -10.19
C SER A 116 29.76 -0.54 -10.13
N ASP A 117 29.32 -1.39 -9.22
CA ASP A 117 27.89 -1.68 -9.02
C ASP A 117 27.12 -0.48 -8.43
N LEU A 118 27.80 0.45 -7.74
CA LEU A 118 27.20 1.71 -7.28
C LEU A 118 26.96 2.71 -8.41
N LEU A 119 27.56 2.51 -9.60
CA LEU A 119 27.31 3.36 -10.77
C LEU A 119 25.86 3.25 -11.30
N GLY A 120 25.11 2.24 -10.86
CA GLY A 120 23.68 2.09 -11.16
C GLY A 120 22.75 3.03 -10.36
N VAL A 121 23.27 3.72 -9.33
CA VAL A 121 22.52 4.70 -8.52
C VAL A 121 23.20 6.06 -8.66
N ILE A 122 22.45 7.07 -9.12
CA ILE A 122 22.99 8.42 -9.32
C ILE A 122 23.28 9.05 -7.95
N PRO A 123 24.54 9.44 -7.66
CA PRO A 123 24.87 10.11 -6.41
C PRO A 123 24.46 11.58 -6.43
N GLY A 124 24.17 12.13 -5.25
CA GLY A 124 24.25 13.57 -5.02
C GLY A 124 25.70 14.05 -4.96
N THR A 125 25.93 15.35 -5.02
CA THR A 125 27.29 15.91 -4.91
C THR A 125 27.36 17.03 -3.89
N TYR A 126 28.55 17.24 -3.31
CA TYR A 126 28.87 18.41 -2.49
C TYR A 126 30.19 19.05 -2.94
N ASP A 127 30.30 20.37 -2.81
CA ASP A 127 31.49 21.13 -3.22
C ASP A 127 32.62 20.96 -2.18
N TYR A 128 33.55 20.05 -2.45
CA TYR A 128 34.67 19.72 -1.57
C TYR A 128 35.62 20.92 -1.37
N GLU A 129 35.89 21.68 -2.43
CA GLU A 129 36.76 22.87 -2.36
C GLU A 129 36.14 24.01 -1.56
N ARG A 130 34.81 24.10 -1.52
CA ARG A 130 34.11 25.05 -0.66
C ARG A 130 34.23 24.70 0.81
N VAL A 131 34.32 23.42 1.18
CA VAL A 131 34.49 22.99 2.59
C VAL A 131 35.73 23.61 3.21
N ALA A 132 36.81 23.77 2.44
CA ALA A 132 38.05 24.40 2.90
C ALA A 132 37.96 25.95 3.02
N ARG A 133 36.96 26.58 2.38
CA ARG A 133 36.82 28.04 2.29
C ARG A 133 35.65 28.60 3.10
N ASP A 134 34.66 27.77 3.40
CA ASP A 134 33.41 28.12 4.03
C ASP A 134 33.01 27.02 5.03
N ASN A 135 32.96 27.36 6.32
CA ASN A 135 32.58 26.42 7.37
C ASN A 135 31.05 26.17 7.44
N ASN A 136 30.25 26.77 6.54
CA ASN A 136 28.81 26.58 6.49
C ASN A 136 28.43 25.27 5.79
N LEU A 137 28.70 24.14 6.46
CA LEU A 137 28.35 22.80 5.97
C LEU A 137 26.85 22.65 5.68
N LYS A 138 25.99 23.30 6.47
CA LYS A 138 24.54 23.33 6.24
C LYS A 138 24.19 23.86 4.85
N ALA A 139 24.86 24.92 4.40
CA ALA A 139 24.66 25.48 3.05
C ALA A 139 25.33 24.63 1.96
N ILE A 140 26.46 23.98 2.27
CA ILE A 140 27.18 23.11 1.31
C ILE A 140 26.35 21.88 0.94
N VAL A 141 25.70 21.23 1.91
CA VAL A 141 24.88 20.02 1.69
C VAL A 141 23.42 20.30 1.31
N ALA A 142 22.99 21.57 1.34
CA ALA A 142 21.61 21.96 1.08
C ALA A 142 21.08 21.56 -0.33
N PRO A 143 21.86 21.63 -1.42
CA PRO A 143 21.41 21.17 -2.73
C PRO A 143 21.06 19.68 -2.72
N PHE A 144 21.96 18.84 -2.20
CA PHE A 144 21.71 17.40 -2.02
C PHE A 144 20.46 17.14 -1.17
N CYS A 145 20.32 17.83 -0.04
CA CYS A 145 19.14 17.69 0.81
C CYS A 145 17.84 18.11 0.11
N SER A 146 17.90 19.06 -0.83
CA SER A 146 16.74 19.52 -1.59
C SER A 146 16.26 18.45 -2.58
N GLU A 147 17.20 17.74 -3.22
CA GLU A 147 16.88 16.59 -4.07
C GLU A 147 16.30 15.43 -3.26
N VAL A 148 16.90 15.10 -2.11
CA VAL A 148 16.37 14.08 -1.18
C VAL A 148 14.94 14.41 -0.75
N LYS A 149 14.66 15.67 -0.38
CA LYS A 149 13.29 16.14 -0.07
C LYS A 149 12.32 15.91 -1.22
N ALA A 150 12.73 16.20 -2.46
CA ALA A 150 11.89 16.02 -3.63
C ALA A 150 11.56 14.52 -3.86
N CYS A 151 12.56 13.65 -3.71
CA CYS A 151 12.39 12.19 -3.81
C CYS A 151 11.43 11.65 -2.73
N ILE A 152 11.64 12.02 -1.46
CA ILE A 152 10.77 11.63 -0.35
C ILE A 152 9.35 12.08 -0.61
N LYS A 153 9.16 13.35 -1.01
CA LYS A 153 7.84 13.91 -1.30
C LYS A 153 7.14 13.11 -2.40
N LYS A 154 7.83 12.80 -3.51
CA LYS A 154 7.28 11.99 -4.61
C LYS A 154 6.83 10.60 -4.13
N MET A 155 7.59 9.96 -3.25
CA MET A 155 7.23 8.65 -2.70
C MET A 155 6.09 8.71 -1.69
N PHE A 156 5.98 9.78 -0.91
CA PHE A 156 4.89 9.97 0.04
C PHE A 156 3.53 10.22 -0.65
N PHE A 157 3.54 10.74 -1.88
CA PHE A 157 2.35 10.91 -2.69
C PHE A 157 2.01 9.69 -3.57
N ALA A 158 2.87 8.67 -3.63
CA ALA A 158 2.52 7.42 -4.27
C ALA A 158 1.58 6.64 -3.33
N LYS A 159 0.37 6.28 -3.79
CA LYS A 159 -0.53 5.41 -3.04
C LYS A 159 0.24 4.16 -2.61
N GLN A 160 0.10 3.75 -1.35
CA GLN A 160 0.75 2.54 -0.89
C GLN A 160 0.12 1.33 -1.57
N ILE A 161 0.96 0.39 -2.02
CA ILE A 161 0.49 -0.91 -2.49
C ILE A 161 0.23 -1.77 -1.26
N GLY A 162 -0.99 -2.29 -1.11
CA GLY A 162 -1.30 -3.26 -0.07
C GLY A 162 -2.75 -3.27 0.38
N VAL A 163 -2.97 -4.02 1.46
CA VAL A 163 -4.26 -4.17 2.15
C VAL A 163 -4.11 -3.68 3.58
N LYS A 164 -5.17 -3.09 4.14
CA LYS A 164 -5.17 -2.60 5.52
C LYS A 164 -5.21 -3.73 6.54
N ARG A 165 -5.98 -4.78 6.23
CA ARG A 165 -6.13 -5.99 7.05
C ARG A 165 -6.39 -7.18 6.14
N ALA A 166 -5.78 -8.31 6.46
CA ALA A 166 -6.05 -9.61 5.84
C ALA A 166 -6.53 -10.57 6.93
N ASP A 167 -7.64 -11.26 6.69
CA ASP A 167 -8.23 -12.21 7.63
C ASP A 167 -9.20 -13.15 6.90
N PHE A 168 -9.90 -14.03 7.61
CA PHE A 168 -11.03 -14.77 7.06
C PHE A 168 -12.32 -13.94 7.08
N PHE A 169 -13.22 -14.19 6.13
CA PHE A 169 -14.46 -13.41 5.95
C PHE A 169 -15.29 -13.23 7.24
N ASN A 170 -15.39 -14.27 8.06
CA ASN A 170 -16.13 -14.25 9.32
C ASN A 170 -15.52 -13.28 10.36
N ALA A 171 -14.22 -12.99 10.28
CA ALA A 171 -13.54 -12.06 11.18
C ALA A 171 -13.89 -10.58 10.90
N PHE A 172 -14.60 -10.29 9.80
CA PHE A 172 -15.06 -8.94 9.43
C PHE A 172 -16.51 -8.65 9.83
N THR A 173 -17.17 -9.55 10.57
CA THR A 173 -18.60 -9.39 10.92
C THR A 173 -18.90 -8.05 11.59
N LYS A 174 -18.07 -7.62 12.54
CA LYS A 174 -18.23 -6.32 13.22
C LYS A 174 -17.87 -5.13 12.32
N ASP A 175 -16.86 -5.30 11.46
CA ASP A 175 -16.44 -4.26 10.52
C ASP A 175 -17.60 -3.83 9.61
N PHE A 176 -18.41 -4.77 9.10
CA PHE A 176 -19.56 -4.44 8.25
C PHE A 176 -20.59 -3.54 8.94
N GLU A 177 -20.96 -3.86 10.19
CA GLU A 177 -21.93 -3.09 10.97
C GLU A 177 -21.41 -1.67 11.23
N GLU A 178 -20.14 -1.54 11.63
CA GLU A 178 -19.51 -0.24 11.87
C GLU A 178 -19.41 0.62 10.60
N MET A 179 -19.08 0.00 9.46
CA MET A 179 -18.96 0.69 8.18
C MET A 179 -20.32 1.13 7.65
N LEU A 180 -21.36 0.30 7.79
CA LEU A 180 -22.74 0.66 7.45
C LEU A 180 -23.21 1.87 8.24
N TYR A 181 -22.88 1.95 9.53
CA TYR A 181 -23.28 3.09 10.37
C TYR A 181 -22.63 4.42 9.95
N LYS A 182 -21.40 4.38 9.43
CA LYS A 182 -20.61 5.57 9.09
C LYS A 182 -20.73 6.03 7.64
N SER A 183 -21.28 5.18 6.77
CA SER A 183 -21.28 5.42 5.33
C SER A 183 -22.61 5.99 4.83
N LYS A 184 -22.56 6.66 3.69
CA LYS A 184 -23.72 7.09 2.92
C LYS A 184 -23.94 6.24 1.67
N LYS A 185 -22.88 5.66 1.11
CA LYS A 185 -22.98 4.79 -0.07
C LYS A 185 -22.51 3.40 0.26
N MET A 186 -23.21 2.41 -0.25
CA MET A 186 -22.80 1.03 -0.24
C MET A 186 -22.97 0.41 -1.63
N ARG A 187 -21.96 -0.33 -2.07
CA ARG A 187 -21.97 -1.09 -3.32
C ARG A 187 -21.61 -2.54 -3.02
N LEU A 188 -22.45 -3.45 -3.48
CA LEU A 188 -22.35 -4.88 -3.20
C LEU A 188 -22.16 -5.65 -4.49
N PHE A 189 -21.18 -6.56 -4.54
CA PHE A 189 -20.99 -7.49 -5.64
C PHE A 189 -20.72 -8.89 -5.08
N PHE A 190 -21.67 -9.80 -5.28
CA PHE A 190 -21.54 -11.19 -4.89
C PHE A 190 -22.55 -12.07 -5.63
N ILE A 191 -22.43 -13.40 -5.51
CA ILE A 191 -23.36 -14.35 -6.10
C ILE A 191 -24.69 -14.40 -5.31
N HIS A 192 -24.62 -14.71 -4.01
CA HIS A 192 -25.81 -14.76 -3.15
C HIS A 192 -25.58 -14.28 -1.71
N SER A 193 -24.37 -14.44 -1.18
CA SER A 193 -23.91 -14.01 0.15
C SER A 193 -24.93 -14.18 1.29
N ARG A 194 -25.53 -15.38 1.38
CA ARG A 194 -26.66 -15.67 2.28
C ARG A 194 -26.37 -15.29 3.74
N GLN A 195 -25.31 -15.86 4.33
CA GLN A 195 -24.97 -15.65 5.74
C GLN A 195 -24.67 -14.18 6.04
N TRP A 196 -24.03 -13.46 5.10
CA TRP A 196 -23.76 -12.04 5.27
C TRP A 196 -25.06 -11.22 5.28
N ARG A 197 -26.00 -11.50 4.37
CA ARG A 197 -27.31 -10.81 4.32
C ARG A 197 -28.10 -11.04 5.60
N GLU A 198 -28.15 -12.28 6.10
CA GLU A 198 -28.82 -12.63 7.36
C GLU A 198 -28.20 -11.88 8.56
N ASN A 199 -26.87 -11.85 8.65
CA ASN A 199 -26.17 -11.18 9.75
C ASN A 199 -26.27 -9.65 9.73
N ASN A 200 -26.42 -9.05 8.55
CA ASN A 200 -26.39 -7.58 8.37
C ASN A 200 -27.76 -6.97 8.07
N GLU A 201 -28.85 -7.74 8.09
CA GLU A 201 -30.19 -7.24 7.74
C GLU A 201 -30.59 -6.02 8.59
N ASN A 202 -30.40 -6.09 9.91
CA ASN A 202 -30.75 -4.99 10.81
C ASN A 202 -29.94 -3.73 10.52
N ALA A 203 -28.63 -3.88 10.31
CA ALA A 203 -27.74 -2.76 9.98
C ALA A 203 -28.08 -2.15 8.61
N LEU A 204 -28.40 -2.97 7.60
CA LEU A 204 -28.87 -2.51 6.29
C LEU A 204 -30.18 -1.74 6.39
N ARG A 205 -31.15 -2.23 7.18
CA ARG A 205 -32.41 -1.51 7.40
C ARG A 205 -32.19 -0.16 8.07
N LEU A 206 -31.27 -0.07 9.03
CA LEU A 206 -30.90 1.21 9.66
C LEU A 206 -30.20 2.15 8.67
N PHE A 207 -29.27 1.65 7.87
CA PHE A 207 -28.59 2.40 6.81
C PHE A 207 -29.60 2.97 5.80
N LEU A 208 -30.57 2.17 5.36
CA LEU A 208 -31.57 2.55 4.35
C LEU A 208 -32.71 3.43 4.87
N LYS A 209 -32.88 3.57 6.20
CA LYS A 209 -33.83 4.53 6.77
C LYS A 209 -33.45 5.99 6.48
N ASN A 210 -32.16 6.26 6.29
CA ASN A 210 -31.70 7.57 5.86
C ASN A 210 -31.87 7.70 4.34
N LYS A 211 -32.74 8.61 3.89
CA LYS A 211 -33.04 8.81 2.46
C LYS A 211 -31.87 9.37 1.65
N GLU A 212 -30.84 9.92 2.30
CA GLU A 212 -29.59 10.29 1.61
C GLU A 212 -28.71 9.09 1.25
N ASN A 213 -28.92 7.96 1.93
CA ASN A 213 -28.09 6.79 1.76
C ASN A 213 -28.50 6.00 0.52
N LYS A 214 -27.51 5.44 -0.18
CA LYS A 214 -27.70 4.72 -1.44
C LYS A 214 -27.10 3.34 -1.38
N LEU A 215 -27.85 2.35 -1.85
CA LEU A 215 -27.40 0.98 -1.98
C LEU A 215 -27.46 0.52 -3.44
N LEU A 216 -26.31 0.16 -4.00
CA LEU A 216 -26.21 -0.47 -5.32
C LEU A 216 -25.79 -1.93 -5.14
N VAL A 217 -26.55 -2.85 -5.73
CA VAL A 217 -26.31 -4.29 -5.62
C VAL A 217 -26.16 -4.90 -7.01
N PHE A 218 -25.06 -5.60 -7.22
CA PHE A 218 -24.80 -6.41 -8.40
C PHE A 218 -25.04 -7.88 -8.07
N LEU A 219 -25.99 -8.51 -8.77
CA LEU A 219 -26.31 -9.93 -8.64
C LEU A 219 -26.12 -10.67 -9.98
N PRO A 220 -25.91 -11.99 -9.98
CA PRO A 220 -25.82 -12.76 -11.22
C PRO A 220 -27.10 -12.64 -12.02
N ASN A 221 -26.98 -12.42 -13.33
CA ASN A 221 -28.12 -12.55 -14.22
C ASN A 221 -28.56 -14.02 -14.29
N ILE A 222 -29.71 -14.33 -13.67
CA ILE A 222 -30.23 -15.70 -13.59
C ILE A 222 -30.76 -16.22 -14.92
N GLU A 223 -31.04 -15.33 -15.87
CA GLU A 223 -31.46 -15.68 -17.23
C GLU A 223 -30.25 -16.01 -18.13
N ASN A 224 -29.02 -15.75 -17.68
CA ASN A 224 -27.80 -16.13 -18.39
C ASN A 224 -27.42 -17.59 -18.05
N GLU A 225 -27.86 -18.52 -18.88
CA GLU A 225 -27.63 -19.96 -18.70
C GLU A 225 -26.13 -20.33 -18.62
N GLU A 226 -25.28 -19.67 -19.40
CA GLU A 226 -23.84 -19.93 -19.41
C GLU A 226 -23.21 -19.55 -18.07
N LEU A 227 -23.49 -18.33 -17.57
CA LEU A 227 -23.04 -17.89 -16.26
C LEU A 227 -23.52 -18.83 -15.15
N ILE A 228 -24.80 -19.17 -15.14
CA ILE A 228 -25.38 -20.04 -14.12
C ILE A 228 -24.77 -21.44 -14.17
N SER A 229 -24.49 -21.98 -15.36
CA SER A 229 -23.78 -23.24 -15.53
C SER A 229 -22.37 -23.18 -14.94
N TYR A 230 -21.63 -22.10 -15.19
CA TYR A 230 -20.29 -21.91 -14.60
C TYR A 230 -20.34 -21.79 -13.07
N ILE A 231 -21.26 -21.00 -12.51
CA ILE A 231 -21.39 -20.89 -11.06
C ILE A 231 -21.76 -22.24 -10.44
N THR A 232 -22.74 -22.94 -11.00
CA THR A 232 -23.18 -24.26 -10.50
C THR A 232 -22.00 -25.25 -10.42
N LYS A 233 -21.12 -25.26 -11.44
CA LYS A 233 -19.98 -26.18 -11.50
C LYS A 233 -18.82 -25.82 -10.58
N ASN A 234 -18.73 -24.60 -10.06
CA ASN A 234 -17.55 -24.16 -9.30
C ASN A 234 -17.78 -24.01 -7.78
N PHE A 235 -19.01 -24.14 -7.30
CA PHE A 235 -19.38 -23.93 -5.90
C PHE A 235 -19.89 -25.21 -5.23
N SER A 236 -19.64 -25.38 -3.92
CA SER A 236 -20.15 -26.53 -3.14
C SER A 236 -21.67 -26.65 -3.19
N ASP A 237 -22.33 -25.50 -3.26
CA ASP A 237 -23.78 -25.38 -3.14
C ASP A 237 -24.44 -25.31 -4.53
N GLY A 238 -23.78 -25.87 -5.55
CA GLY A 238 -24.20 -25.81 -6.95
C GLY A 238 -25.66 -26.23 -7.16
N ASP A 239 -26.08 -27.34 -6.54
CA ASP A 239 -27.44 -27.89 -6.69
C ASP A 239 -28.55 -26.94 -6.21
N VAL A 240 -28.22 -25.98 -5.35
CA VAL A 240 -29.18 -25.01 -4.77
C VAL A 240 -28.82 -23.56 -5.11
N ILE A 241 -27.89 -23.34 -6.05
CA ILE A 241 -27.38 -21.99 -6.32
C ILE A 241 -28.45 -21.05 -6.88
N ILE A 242 -29.32 -21.56 -7.76
CA ILE A 242 -30.41 -20.80 -8.37
C ILE A 242 -31.37 -20.29 -7.28
N PRO A 243 -31.94 -21.14 -6.40
CA PRO A 243 -32.71 -20.68 -5.25
C PRO A 243 -31.99 -19.64 -4.38
N LEU A 244 -30.70 -19.83 -4.11
CA LEU A 244 -29.92 -18.90 -3.29
C LEU A 244 -29.76 -17.51 -3.93
N ILE A 245 -29.57 -17.46 -5.25
CA ILE A 245 -29.52 -16.22 -6.03
C ILE A 245 -30.90 -15.55 -6.00
N GLN A 246 -31.97 -16.31 -6.24
CA GLN A 246 -33.36 -15.80 -6.17
C GLN A 246 -33.67 -15.20 -4.79
N ASP A 247 -33.22 -15.83 -3.70
CA ASP A 247 -33.37 -15.29 -2.34
C ASP A 247 -32.61 -13.99 -2.12
N ALA A 248 -31.47 -13.79 -2.79
CA ALA A 248 -30.75 -12.52 -2.75
C ALA A 248 -31.54 -11.42 -3.46
N TYR A 249 -32.11 -11.70 -4.64
CA TYR A 249 -33.01 -10.75 -5.32
C TYR A 249 -34.20 -10.39 -4.43
N ARG A 250 -34.92 -11.38 -3.89
CA ARG A 250 -36.08 -11.16 -3.00
C ARG A 250 -35.71 -10.29 -1.79
N PHE A 251 -34.55 -10.52 -1.20
CA PHE A 251 -34.07 -9.77 -0.05
C PHE A 251 -33.95 -8.27 -0.36
N PHE A 252 -33.24 -7.89 -1.44
CA PHE A 252 -33.05 -6.49 -1.77
C PHE A 252 -34.31 -5.82 -2.35
N LEU A 253 -35.13 -6.56 -3.11
CA LEU A 253 -36.44 -6.08 -3.57
C LEU A 253 -37.37 -5.77 -2.39
N ARG A 254 -37.38 -6.61 -1.34
CA ARG A 254 -38.12 -6.35 -0.10
C ARG A 254 -37.58 -5.14 0.63
N LEU A 255 -36.25 -5.00 0.79
CA LEU A 255 -35.67 -3.79 1.42
C LEU A 255 -36.08 -2.51 0.69
N LYS A 256 -36.04 -2.53 -0.65
CA LYS A 256 -36.50 -1.42 -1.49
C LYS A 256 -37.97 -1.07 -1.22
N LYS A 257 -38.84 -2.08 -1.25
CA LYS A 257 -40.30 -1.92 -1.10
C LYS A 257 -40.71 -1.51 0.31
N ASP A 258 -40.19 -2.20 1.33
CA ASP A 258 -40.59 -2.02 2.73
C ASP A 258 -40.17 -0.65 3.30
N LEU A 259 -39.05 -0.10 2.82
CA LEU A 259 -38.45 1.14 3.32
C LEU A 259 -38.61 2.32 2.37
N ASP A 260 -39.15 2.09 1.17
CA ASP A 260 -39.19 3.08 0.09
C ASP A 260 -37.78 3.68 -0.17
N ALA A 261 -36.75 2.83 -0.13
CA ALA A 261 -35.35 3.24 -0.09
C ALA A 261 -34.69 3.27 -1.48
N ASP A 262 -33.62 4.05 -1.63
CA ASP A 262 -32.80 4.12 -2.85
C ASP A 262 -31.91 2.87 -2.96
N VAL A 263 -32.53 1.76 -3.38
CA VAL A 263 -31.89 0.48 -3.67
C VAL A 263 -31.95 0.23 -5.18
N GLU A 264 -30.77 0.26 -5.82
CA GLU A 264 -30.58 -0.13 -7.21
C GLU A 264 -30.03 -1.56 -7.24
N ILE A 265 -30.64 -2.41 -8.08
CA ILE A 265 -30.18 -3.78 -8.29
C ILE A 265 -29.87 -3.91 -9.78
N ARG A 266 -28.68 -4.41 -10.09
CA ARG A 266 -28.19 -4.63 -11.45
C ARG A 266 -27.70 -6.07 -11.61
N CYS A 267 -27.80 -6.58 -12.83
CA CYS A 267 -27.49 -7.96 -13.18
C CYS A 267 -26.19 -8.03 -13.98
N PHE A 268 -25.23 -8.83 -13.52
CA PHE A 268 -23.96 -9.06 -14.23
C PHE A 268 -23.94 -10.40 -14.95
N ASN A 269 -23.16 -10.48 -16.05
CA ASN A 269 -23.01 -11.69 -16.88
C ASN A 269 -21.62 -12.35 -16.76
N TYR A 270 -20.71 -11.78 -15.97
CA TYR A 270 -19.34 -12.29 -15.81
C TYR A 270 -19.24 -13.29 -14.66
N PHE A 271 -18.39 -14.32 -14.80
CA PHE A 271 -18.08 -15.21 -13.69
C PHE A 271 -17.19 -14.47 -12.68
N PRO A 272 -17.64 -14.28 -11.42
CA PRO A 272 -16.90 -13.46 -10.46
C PRO A 272 -15.72 -14.23 -9.87
N THR A 273 -14.54 -13.60 -9.82
CA THR A 273 -13.33 -14.17 -9.20
C THR A 273 -13.21 -13.81 -7.72
N TYR A 274 -13.91 -12.76 -7.29
CA TYR A 274 -14.03 -12.33 -5.90
C TYR A 274 -15.39 -11.63 -5.68
N SER A 275 -15.71 -11.33 -4.42
CA SER A 275 -16.84 -10.49 -4.01
C SER A 275 -16.33 -9.24 -3.33
N PHE A 276 -17.05 -8.13 -3.46
CA PHE A 276 -16.72 -6.91 -2.72
C PHE A 276 -17.93 -6.30 -2.02
N TYR A 277 -17.62 -5.60 -0.95
CA TYR A 277 -18.52 -4.81 -0.12
C TYR A 277 -17.85 -3.44 0.03
N SER A 278 -18.19 -2.53 -0.88
CA SER A 278 -17.58 -1.20 -0.99
C SER A 278 -18.47 -0.15 -0.32
N PHE A 279 -17.82 0.76 0.40
CA PHE A 279 -18.42 1.88 1.11
C PHE A 279 -17.89 3.20 0.54
N ASP A 280 -17.95 4.31 1.29
CA ASP A 280 -17.53 5.61 0.78
C ASP A 280 -16.03 5.69 0.48
N ASP A 281 -15.19 5.24 1.42
CA ASP A 281 -13.72 5.36 1.34
C ASP A 281 -12.98 4.05 1.67
N GLU A 282 -13.71 2.94 1.80
CA GLU A 282 -13.16 1.64 2.17
C GLU A 282 -13.96 0.49 1.55
N ALA A 283 -13.31 -0.65 1.34
CA ALA A 283 -13.97 -1.86 0.84
C ALA A 283 -13.45 -3.11 1.53
N ILE A 284 -14.31 -4.12 1.62
CA ILE A 284 -13.95 -5.49 2.02
C ILE A 284 -14.06 -6.36 0.78
N VAL A 285 -12.98 -7.07 0.44
CA VAL A 285 -12.83 -7.90 -0.76
C VAL A 285 -12.62 -9.35 -0.32
N ALA A 286 -13.48 -10.27 -0.74
CA ALA A 286 -13.46 -11.67 -0.34
C ALA A 286 -13.33 -12.60 -1.55
N MET A 287 -12.31 -13.45 -1.55
CA MET A 287 -11.96 -14.29 -2.70
C MET A 287 -12.93 -15.45 -2.89
N TYR A 288 -13.24 -15.80 -4.14
CA TYR A 288 -13.94 -17.05 -4.40
C TYR A 288 -12.97 -18.24 -4.46
N PRO A 289 -13.37 -19.41 -3.92
CA PRO A 289 -12.56 -20.61 -4.08
C PRO A 289 -12.58 -21.05 -5.55
N THR A 290 -11.43 -21.44 -6.08
CA THR A 290 -11.32 -22.03 -7.43
C THR A 290 -11.96 -23.43 -7.53
N THR A 291 -12.23 -24.06 -6.39
CA THR A 291 -12.73 -25.43 -6.29
C THR A 291 -14.03 -25.45 -5.49
N GLN A 292 -14.91 -26.40 -5.79
CA GLN A 292 -16.16 -26.61 -5.03
C GLN A 292 -15.95 -26.89 -3.53
N ARG A 293 -14.74 -27.26 -3.07
CA ARG A 293 -14.50 -27.53 -1.65
C ARG A 293 -14.72 -26.29 -0.79
N LYS A 294 -15.62 -26.40 0.20
CA LYS A 294 -15.81 -25.40 1.24
C LYS A 294 -14.52 -25.13 2.01
N LYS A 295 -14.14 -23.86 2.10
CA LYS A 295 -12.91 -23.36 2.73
C LYS A 295 -13.22 -22.04 3.44
N ASN A 296 -12.40 -21.67 4.41
CA ASN A 296 -12.42 -20.30 4.92
C ASN A 296 -11.99 -19.36 3.79
N VAL A 297 -12.74 -18.26 3.62
CA VAL A 297 -12.55 -17.33 2.51
C VAL A 297 -11.55 -16.25 2.91
N PRO A 298 -10.35 -16.19 2.27
CA PRO A 298 -9.43 -15.09 2.46
C PRO A 298 -10.09 -13.77 2.08
N THR A 299 -9.98 -12.78 2.96
CA THR A 299 -10.68 -11.52 2.86
C THR A 299 -9.74 -10.38 3.25
N PHE A 300 -9.85 -9.28 2.51
CA PHE A 300 -8.98 -8.11 2.64
C PHE A 300 -9.81 -6.86 2.83
N ARG A 301 -9.44 -6.02 3.80
CA ARG A 301 -9.95 -4.65 3.93
C ARG A 301 -8.98 -3.71 3.24
N ILE A 302 -9.48 -2.86 2.37
CA ILE A 302 -8.71 -1.89 1.60
C ILE A 302 -9.29 -0.49 1.79
N PHE A 303 -8.42 0.52 1.78
CA PHE A 303 -8.79 1.94 1.89
C PHE A 303 -8.57 2.62 0.55
N LYS A 304 -9.31 3.70 0.30
CA LYS A 304 -9.29 4.47 -0.94
C LYS A 304 -7.95 5.10 -1.31
N ASP A 305 -7.10 5.34 -0.32
CA ASP A 305 -5.74 5.84 -0.48
C ASP A 305 -4.72 4.76 -0.86
N LEU A 306 -5.12 3.50 -0.99
CA LEU A 306 -4.28 2.38 -1.42
C LEU A 306 -4.46 2.06 -2.91
N VAL A 307 -3.42 1.55 -3.55
CA VAL A 307 -3.46 1.17 -4.99
C VAL A 307 -4.48 0.06 -5.26
N PHE A 308 -4.73 -0.83 -4.30
CA PHE A 308 -5.72 -1.90 -4.46
C PHE A 308 -7.15 -1.37 -4.56
N TRP A 309 -7.43 -0.16 -4.07
CA TRP A 309 -8.72 0.48 -4.29
C TRP A 309 -8.97 0.75 -5.77
N ASP A 310 -7.95 1.24 -6.49
CA ASP A 310 -8.07 1.60 -7.90
C ASP A 310 -8.51 0.41 -8.75
N PHE A 311 -8.05 -0.80 -8.40
CA PHE A 311 -8.50 -2.05 -9.03
C PHE A 311 -9.99 -2.33 -8.79
N VAL A 312 -10.46 -2.18 -7.54
CA VAL A 312 -11.88 -2.42 -7.21
C VAL A 312 -12.78 -1.32 -7.76
N GLU A 313 -12.30 -0.07 -7.81
CA GLU A 313 -13.01 1.06 -8.39
C GLU A 313 -13.20 0.89 -9.91
N ASP A 314 -12.16 0.46 -10.63
CA ASP A 314 -12.24 0.11 -12.06
C ASP A 314 -13.27 -1.01 -12.31
N ASP A 315 -13.24 -2.09 -11.52
CA ASP A 315 -14.24 -3.17 -11.62
C ASP A 315 -15.67 -2.67 -11.31
N ILE A 316 -15.84 -1.77 -10.34
CA ILE A 316 -17.15 -1.14 -10.05
C ILE A 316 -17.64 -0.34 -11.26
N ASP A 317 -16.77 0.46 -11.88
CA ASP A 317 -17.13 1.29 -13.03
C ASP A 317 -17.50 0.43 -14.25
N GLU A 318 -16.74 -0.62 -14.53
CA GLU A 318 -17.08 -1.58 -15.60
C GLU A 318 -18.36 -2.37 -15.28
N LEU A 319 -18.61 -2.72 -14.01
CA LEU A 319 -19.89 -3.32 -13.62
C LEU A 319 -21.05 -2.35 -13.84
N ILE A 320 -20.94 -1.07 -13.47
CA ILE A 320 -21.98 -0.06 -13.73
C ILE A 320 -22.25 0.08 -15.23
N LYS A 321 -21.21 0.05 -16.05
CA LYS A 321 -21.34 0.22 -17.50
C LYS A 321 -21.98 -0.98 -18.20
N ASN A 322 -21.64 -2.21 -17.78
CA ASN A 322 -22.01 -3.41 -18.52
C ASN A 322 -23.14 -4.24 -17.88
N SER A 323 -23.51 -3.97 -16.62
CA SER A 323 -24.67 -4.62 -15.99
C SER A 323 -25.99 -3.99 -16.42
N THR A 324 -27.04 -4.80 -16.47
CA THR A 324 -28.39 -4.37 -16.82
C THR A 324 -29.25 -4.19 -15.58
N GLY A 325 -30.37 -3.46 -15.69
CA GLY A 325 -31.41 -3.53 -14.66
C GLY A 325 -32.03 -4.93 -14.57
N ILE A 326 -32.83 -5.17 -13.53
CA ILE A 326 -33.61 -6.40 -13.39
C ILE A 326 -34.67 -6.46 -14.51
N SER A 327 -34.78 -7.59 -15.21
CA SER A 327 -35.83 -7.82 -16.21
C SER A 327 -37.21 -7.99 -15.54
N GLU A 328 -38.28 -7.63 -16.26
CA GLU A 328 -39.65 -7.83 -15.79
C GLU A 328 -39.94 -9.31 -15.51
N THR A 329 -39.35 -10.22 -16.28
CA THR A 329 -39.42 -11.67 -16.07
C THR A 329 -38.92 -12.05 -14.68
N ILE A 330 -37.74 -11.59 -14.28
CA ILE A 330 -37.17 -11.86 -12.95
C ILE A 330 -38.05 -11.28 -11.86
N ILE A 331 -38.58 -10.05 -12.04
CA ILE A 331 -39.48 -9.43 -11.06
C ILE A 331 -40.74 -10.28 -10.88
N ASN A 332 -41.37 -10.70 -11.97
CA ASN A 332 -42.61 -11.49 -11.95
C ASN A 332 -42.41 -12.92 -11.40
N GLN A 333 -41.20 -13.47 -11.47
CA GLN A 333 -40.88 -14.78 -10.88
C GLN A 333 -40.63 -14.72 -9.36
N LEU A 334 -40.37 -13.53 -8.82
CA LEU A 334 -39.88 -13.36 -7.45
C LEU A 334 -40.83 -12.60 -6.50
N ILE A 335 -41.75 -11.82 -7.06
CA ILE A 335 -42.89 -11.21 -6.36
C ILE A 335 -44.05 -12.20 -6.37
#